data_AF-A0A4Y2HGC4-F1
#
_entry.id   AF-A0A4Y2HGC4-F1
#
_cell.length_a   1.000
_cell.length_b   1.000
_cell.length_c   1.000
_cell.angle_alpha   90.00
_cell.angle_beta   90.00
_cell.angle_gamma   90.00
#
_symmetry.space_group_name_H-M   'P 1'
#
loop_
_entity.id
_entity.type
_entity.pdbx_description
1 polymer ?
#
loop_
_entity_poly.entity_id
_entity_poly.type
_entity_poly.pdbx_seq_one_letter_code
_entity_poly.pdbx_strand_id
1 'polypeptide(L)'
;MVPTRRRPSASVQQYIRDTFQQQVIGDGGCVEWPPRSPDLNPLDFFLWGYIKQRVYATSPPTLQELRNSITDACASVSPAMLYNVQREVQSCV
;
A
#
# COMPACT_ATOMS: atom_id res chain seq x y z
N MET A 1 12.18 -23.06 9.07
CA MET A 1 11.01 -22.87 9.94
C MET A 1 10.31 -21.59 9.50
N VAL A 2 9.23 -21.69 8.71
CA VAL A 2 8.53 -20.53 8.13
C VAL A 2 7.41 -20.11 9.10
N PRO A 3 7.35 -18.85 9.57
CA PRO A 3 6.22 -18.41 10.38
C PRO A 3 4.99 -18.31 9.47
N THR A 4 4.03 -19.23 9.66
CA THR A 4 2.72 -19.14 9.04
C THR A 4 1.93 -18.06 9.77
N ARG A 5 1.53 -16.98 9.09
CA ARG A 5 0.56 -16.04 9.65
C ARG A 5 -0.72 -16.85 9.89
N ARG A 6 -1.06 -17.12 11.16
CA ARG A 6 -2.31 -17.83 11.50
C ARG A 6 -3.46 -17.06 10.87
N ARG A 7 -4.24 -17.73 10.01
CA ARG A 7 -5.51 -17.16 9.51
C ARG A 7 -6.36 -16.77 10.73
N PRO A 8 -6.95 -15.56 10.76
CA PRO A 8 -7.87 -15.20 11.82
C PRO A 8 -9.04 -16.20 11.84
N SER A 9 -9.62 -16.43 13.02
CA SER A 9 -10.87 -17.20 13.12
C SER A 9 -11.95 -16.59 12.23
N ALA A 10 -12.86 -17.41 11.69
CA ALA A 10 -13.94 -16.96 10.82
C ALA A 10 -14.77 -15.81 11.44
N SER A 11 -14.94 -15.81 12.76
CA SER A 11 -15.62 -14.73 13.49
C SER A 11 -14.86 -13.40 13.44
N VAL A 12 -13.53 -13.44 13.48
CA VAL A 12 -12.66 -12.26 13.39
C VAL A 12 -12.67 -11.70 11.97
N GLN A 13 -12.61 -12.58 10.96
CA GLN A 13 -12.70 -12.16 9.56
C GLN A 13 -14.05 -11.50 9.25
N GLN A 14 -15.15 -12.06 9.78
CA GLN A 14 -16.48 -11.51 9.58
C GLN A 14 -16.62 -10.13 10.22
N TYR A 15 -16.17 -9.98 11.46
CA TYR A 15 -16.16 -8.68 12.14
C TYR A 15 -15.36 -7.62 11.36
N ILE A 16 -14.19 -7.99 10.83
CA ILE A 16 -13.36 -7.09 10.02
C ILE A 16 -14.09 -6.71 8.71
N ARG A 17 -14.66 -7.67 8.00
CA ARG A 17 -15.43 -7.41 6.76
C ARG A 17 -16.62 -6.48 7.00
N ASP A 18 -17.35 -6.69 8.09
CA ASP A 18 -18.52 -5.88 8.44
C ASP A 18 -18.11 -4.47 8.89
N THR A 19 -17.02 -4.35 9.66
CA THR A 19 -16.50 -3.06 10.14
C THR A 19 -16.00 -2.19 8.99
N PHE A 20 -15.33 -2.79 8.00
CA PHE A 20 -14.70 -2.07 6.89
C PHE A 20 -15.48 -2.18 5.57
N GLN A 21 -16.75 -2.58 5.60
CA GLN A 21 -17.62 -2.67 4.42
C GLN A 21 -16.96 -3.41 3.24
N GLN A 22 -16.31 -4.54 3.50
CA GLN A 22 -15.56 -5.32 2.50
C GLN A 22 -14.33 -4.62 1.87
N GLN A 23 -13.95 -3.42 2.32
CA GLN A 23 -12.77 -2.70 1.82
C GLN A 23 -11.48 -3.12 2.52
N VAL A 24 -11.29 -4.43 2.69
CA VAL A 24 -10.15 -4.98 3.43
C VAL A 24 -9.11 -5.50 2.44
N ILE A 25 -7.92 -4.91 2.49
CA ILE A 25 -6.77 -5.35 1.69
C ILE A 25 -6.08 -6.52 2.42
N GLY A 26 -6.05 -7.70 1.80
CA GLY A 26 -5.24 -8.83 2.26
C GLY A 26 -5.94 -9.91 3.10
N ASP A 27 -7.27 -9.85 3.29
CA ASP A 27 -8.02 -10.92 3.94
C ASP A 27 -9.27 -11.30 3.12
N GLY A 28 -9.08 -12.13 2.08
CA GLY A 28 -10.18 -12.69 1.29
C GLY A 28 -11.04 -11.69 0.51
N GLY A 29 -10.53 -10.48 0.24
CA GLY A 29 -11.10 -9.58 -0.77
C GLY A 29 -10.91 -10.14 -2.18
N CYS A 30 -11.43 -9.44 -3.20
CA CYS A 30 -11.47 -9.84 -4.63
C CYS A 30 -10.15 -10.36 -5.25
N VAL A 31 -9.01 -10.21 -4.54
CA VAL A 31 -7.71 -10.76 -4.92
C VAL A 31 -7.15 -11.54 -3.73
N GLU A 32 -7.06 -12.87 -3.84
CA GLU A 32 -6.32 -13.70 -2.89
C GLU A 32 -4.81 -13.47 -3.09
N TRP A 33 -4.21 -12.70 -2.20
CA TRP A 33 -2.76 -12.46 -2.25
C TRP A 33 -1.98 -13.65 -1.67
N PRO A 34 -0.87 -14.06 -2.29
CA PRO A 34 -0.02 -15.11 -1.74
C PRO A 34 0.50 -14.79 -0.32
N PRO A 35 0.69 -15.80 0.54
CA PRO A 35 1.27 -15.58 1.86
C PRO A 35 2.72 -15.08 1.73
N ARG A 36 3.04 -13.98 2.44
CA ARG A 36 4.31 -13.22 2.40
C ARG A 36 4.51 -12.32 1.18
N SER A 37 3.47 -11.60 0.77
CA SER A 37 3.60 -10.56 -0.26
C SER A 37 3.28 -9.14 0.24
N PRO A 38 3.97 -8.62 1.27
CA PRO A 38 3.93 -7.18 1.54
C PRO A 38 4.47 -6.36 0.35
N ASP A 39 5.24 -7.01 -0.53
CA ASP A 39 5.81 -6.45 -1.76
C ASP A 39 4.78 -6.33 -2.91
N LEU A 40 3.60 -6.93 -2.78
CA LEU A 40 2.55 -6.91 -3.81
C LEU A 40 1.47 -5.86 -3.53
N ASN A 41 1.64 -4.97 -2.54
CA ASN A 41 0.83 -3.77 -2.50
C ASN A 41 1.43 -2.78 -3.52
N PRO A 42 0.82 -2.58 -4.72
CA PRO A 42 1.29 -1.63 -5.72
C PRO A 42 1.61 -0.26 -5.13
N LEU A 43 0.80 0.17 -4.15
CA LEU A 43 0.97 1.43 -3.47
C LEU A 43 2.22 1.40 -2.58
N ASP A 44 2.44 0.37 -1.77
CA ASP A 44 3.65 0.32 -0.95
C ASP A 44 4.94 0.16 -1.77
N PHE A 45 4.90 -0.43 -2.96
CA PHE A 45 6.09 -0.49 -3.83
C PHE A 45 6.31 0.82 -4.59
N PHE A 46 5.30 1.29 -5.31
CA PHE A 46 5.41 2.48 -6.17
C PHE A 46 5.35 3.78 -5.38
N LEU A 47 4.32 3.97 -4.56
CA LEU A 47 4.08 5.23 -3.85
C LEU A 47 5.20 5.50 -2.84
N TRP A 48 5.56 4.49 -2.05
CA TRP A 48 6.64 4.64 -1.07
C TRP A 48 8.01 4.86 -1.74
N GLY A 49 8.30 4.14 -2.83
CA GLY A 49 9.52 4.34 -3.62
C GLY A 49 9.60 5.76 -4.19
N TYR A 50 8.50 6.22 -4.79
CA TYR A 50 8.37 7.54 -5.39
C TYR A 50 8.51 8.68 -4.35
N ILE A 51 7.80 8.58 -3.23
CA ILE A 51 7.85 9.59 -2.17
C ILE A 51 9.26 9.66 -1.58
N LYS A 52 9.89 8.52 -1.27
CA LYS A 52 11.27 8.51 -0.78
C LYS A 52 12.22 9.19 -1.76
N GLN A 53 12.12 8.87 -3.05
CA GLN A 53 12.99 9.47 -4.06
C GLN A 53 12.87 11.00 -4.10
N ARG A 54 11.64 11.54 -4.01
CA ARG A 54 11.42 12.99 -4.00
C ARG A 54 11.87 13.65 -2.70
N VAL A 55 11.56 13.05 -1.56
CA VAL A 55 11.88 13.62 -0.25
C VAL A 55 13.39 13.65 -0.01
N TYR A 56 14.10 12.58 -0.37
CA TYR A 56 15.55 12.50 -0.19
C TYR A 56 16.34 13.25 -1.26
N ALA A 57 15.74 13.64 -2.40
CA ALA A 57 16.41 14.48 -3.39
C ALA A 57 16.74 15.88 -2.85
N THR A 58 15.89 16.43 -1.97
CA THR A 58 16.06 17.76 -1.36
C THR A 58 16.77 17.74 -0.01
N SER A 59 16.99 16.56 0.59
CA SER A 59 17.62 16.35 1.90
C SER A 59 17.21 17.38 2.97
N PRO A 60 15.94 17.37 3.43
CA PRO A 60 15.40 18.41 4.30
C PRO A 60 16.10 18.45 5.67
N PRO A 61 16.71 19.59 6.07
CA PRO A 61 17.41 19.75 7.35
C PRO A 61 16.48 19.81 8.58
N THR A 62 15.18 20.07 8.40
CA THR A 62 14.22 20.23 9.51
C THR A 62 13.02 19.29 9.38
N LEU A 63 12.39 18.96 10.52
CA LEU A 63 11.16 18.14 10.54
C LEU A 63 10.00 18.81 9.79
N GLN A 64 9.94 20.14 9.79
CA GLN A 64 8.91 20.89 9.09
C GLN A 64 9.09 20.79 7.58
N GLU A 65 10.32 20.95 7.08
CA GLU A 65 10.63 20.78 5.67
C GLU A 65 10.42 19.33 5.21
N LEU A 66 10.72 18.35 6.06
CA LEU A 66 10.41 16.94 5.78
C LEU A 66 8.91 16.73 5.60
N ARG A 67 8.07 17.28 6.49
CA ARG A 67 6.60 17.18 6.38
C ARG A 67 6.07 17.87 5.13
N ASN A 68 6.60 19.06 4.82
CA ASN A 68 6.22 19.80 3.60
C ASN A 68 6.62 19.03 2.34
N SER A 69 7.83 18.45 2.32
CA SER A 69 8.34 17.66 1.20
C SER A 69 7.53 16.38 0.98
N ILE A 70 7.13 15.68 2.06
CA ILE A 70 6.21 14.53 1.96
C ILE A 70 4.86 14.98 1.39
N THR A 71 4.33 16.10 1.86
CA THR A 71 3.03 16.61 1.40
C THR A 71 3.08 17.00 -0.08
N ASP A 72 4.14 17.68 -0.52
CA ASP A 72 4.38 18.04 -1.91
C ASP A 72 4.58 16.81 -2.81
N ALA A 73 5.37 15.84 -2.34
CA ALA A 73 5.55 14.57 -3.03
C ALA A 73 4.22 13.84 -3.22
N CYS A 74 3.36 13.80 -2.21
CA CYS A 74 2.01 13.24 -2.30
C CYS A 74 1.13 14.03 -3.28
N ALA A 75 1.17 15.37 -3.26
CA ALA A 75 0.41 16.22 -4.17
C ALA A 75 0.84 16.07 -5.64
N SER A 76 2.11 15.70 -5.86
CA SER A 76 2.65 15.45 -7.20
C SER A 76 2.22 14.11 -7.82
N VAL A 77 1.65 13.20 -7.02
CA VAL A 77 1.14 11.91 -7.49
C VAL A 77 -0.18 12.16 -8.22
N SER A 78 -0.15 12.05 -9.55
CA SER A 78 -1.35 12.21 -10.36
C SER A 78 -2.27 10.98 -10.26
N PRO A 79 -3.60 11.15 -10.44
CA PRO A 79 -4.53 10.02 -10.56
C PRO A 79 -4.15 9.03 -11.68
N ALA A 80 -3.53 9.53 -12.77
CA ALA A 80 -3.06 8.69 -13.87
C ALA A 80 -1.94 7.73 -13.45
N MET A 81 -1.03 8.16 -12.57
CA MET A 81 0.01 7.29 -12.02
C MET A 81 -0.59 6.16 -11.20
N LEU A 82 -1.61 6.45 -10.39
CA LEU A 82 -2.33 5.45 -9.60
C LEU A 82 -3.10 4.47 -10.49
N TYR A 83 -3.74 4.96 -11.55
CA TYR A 83 -4.43 4.13 -12.52
C TYR A 83 -3.48 3.17 -13.26
N ASN A 84 -2.31 3.65 -13.69
CA ASN A 84 -1.32 2.80 -14.34
C ASN A 84 -0.82 1.70 -13.41
N VAL A 85 -0.51 2.05 -12.16
CA VAL A 85 -0.08 1.10 -11.14
C VAL A 85 -1.16 0.04 -10.87
N GLN A 86 -2.44 0.44 -10.82
CA GLN A 86 -3.56 -0.49 -10.70
C GLN A 86 -3.64 -1.45 -11.89
N ARG A 87 -3.46 -0.96 -13.12
CA ARG A 87 -3.47 -1.83 -14.31
C ARG A 87 -2.33 -2.82 -14.35
N GLU A 88 -1.11 -2.39 -14.02
CA GLU A 88 0.07 -3.29 -14.01
C GLU A 88 -0.13 -4.44 -13.02
N VAL A 89 -0.76 -4.16 -11.89
CA VAL A 89 -1.09 -5.18 -10.90
C VAL A 89 -2.22 -6.10 -11.36
N GLN A 90 -3.22 -5.58 -12.08
CA GLN A 90 -4.25 -6.42 -12.68
C GLN A 90 -3.74 -7.27 -13.86
N SER A 91 -2.68 -6.82 -14.55
CA SER A 91 -2.06 -7.57 -15.65
C SER A 91 -1.18 -8.74 -15.18
N CYS A 92 -0.79 -8.76 -13.90
CA CYS A 92 -0.02 -9.84 -13.29
C CYS A 92 -0.91 -10.93 -12.67
N VAL A 93 -2.24 -10.81 -12.77
CA VAL A 93 -3.25 -11.78 -12.31
C VAL A 93 -3.77 -12.60 -13.48
#